data_AF-A0A143QIY4-F1
#
_entry.id   AF-A0A143QIY4-F1
#
_cell.length_a   1.000
_cell.length_b   1.000
_cell.length_c   1.000
_cell.angle_alpha   90.00
_cell.angle_beta   90.00
_cell.angle_gamma   90.00
#
_symmetry.space_group_name_H-M   'P 1'
#
loop_
_entity.id
_entity.type
_entity.pdbx_description
1 polymer ?
#
loop_
_entity_poly.entity_id
_entity_poly.type
_entity_poly.pdbx_seq_one_letter_code
_entity_poly.pdbx_strand_id
1 'polypeptide(L)'
;MHWAVGVLVIVCMVTAAILYIGSLAVLVGNRPVVEFVHVWSGFLLPIPLILGAVSRSYRTDLGRLNRFVADDWKWLRSKARRLGAVGVGKFNAGQKLNGALSAGSILVLLGTGVVMYFSSWSPLDWRIGATFVHDWFALGFGLLVAGHITYAWRDPEAMRGMTQGAVTREWAEHEHPEW
;
A
#
# COMPACT_ATOMS: atom_id res chain seq x y z
N MET A 1 2.19 5.67 12.00
CA MET A 1 2.38 4.47 11.16
C MET A 1 2.06 4.74 9.70
N HIS A 2 0.79 5.04 9.34
CA HIS A 2 0.40 5.20 7.93
C HIS A 2 1.29 6.17 7.14
N TRP A 3 1.50 7.39 7.64
CA TRP A 3 2.38 8.38 6.99
C TRP A 3 3.81 7.90 6.76
N ALA A 4 4.38 7.17 7.72
CA ALA A 4 5.73 6.62 7.58
C ALA A 4 5.80 5.57 6.47
N VAL A 5 4.81 4.67 6.39
CA VAL A 5 4.69 3.70 5.28
C VAL A 5 4.49 4.44 3.96
N GLY A 6 3.60 5.44 3.92
CA GLY A 6 3.32 6.23 2.73
C GLY A 6 4.56 6.93 2.18
N VAL A 7 5.35 7.58 3.03
CA VAL A 7 6.62 8.21 2.62
C VAL A 7 7.58 7.18 2.03
N LEU A 8 7.80 6.05 2.71
CA LEU A 8 8.69 5.00 2.21
C LEU A 8 8.22 4.42 0.87
N VAL A 9 6.91 4.17 0.72
CA VAL A 9 6.33 3.71 -0.55
C VAL A 9 6.56 4.71 -1.67
N ILE A 10 6.30 6.00 -1.43
CA ILE A 10 6.54 7.05 -2.44
C ILE A 10 8.01 7.15 -2.81
N VAL A 11 8.93 7.07 -1.83
CA VAL A 11 10.38 7.04 -2.09
C VAL A 11 10.74 5.83 -2.96
N CYS A 12 10.25 4.64 -2.63
CA CYS A 12 10.46 3.43 -3.44
C CYS A 12 9.91 3.59 -4.86
N MET A 13 8.72 4.15 -5.04
CA MET A 13 8.10 4.37 -6.35
C MET A 13 8.90 5.36 -7.21
N VAL A 14 9.31 6.48 -6.64
CA VAL A 14 10.08 7.50 -7.35
C VAL A 14 11.45 6.96 -7.74
N THR A 15 12.15 6.32 -6.81
CA THR A 15 13.47 5.71 -7.10
C THR A 15 13.36 4.56 -8.10
N ALA A 16 12.32 3.72 -8.03
CA ALA A 16 12.05 2.69 -9.03
C ALA A 16 11.85 3.29 -10.43
N ALA A 17 11.04 4.34 -10.55
CA ALA A 17 10.82 5.03 -11.82
C ALA A 17 12.13 5.57 -12.40
N ILE A 18 13.00 6.15 -11.57
CA ILE A 18 14.33 6.64 -11.98
C ILE A 18 15.22 5.46 -12.43
N LEU A 19 15.22 4.35 -11.71
CA LEU A 19 16.06 3.18 -12.02
C LEU A 19 15.60 2.42 -13.27
N TYR A 20 14.30 2.46 -13.57
CA TYR A 20 13.66 1.75 -14.68
C TYR A 20 13.64 2.58 -15.98
N ILE A 21 13.35 3.88 -15.89
CA ILE A 21 13.20 4.76 -17.07
C ILE A 21 14.56 5.39 -17.41
N GLY A 22 15.17 4.95 -18.51
CA GLY A 22 16.53 5.37 -18.90
C GLY A 22 16.73 6.89 -19.01
N SER A 23 15.74 7.64 -19.50
CA SER A 23 15.83 9.10 -19.57
C SER A 23 15.89 9.76 -18.19
N LEU A 24 15.14 9.24 -17.21
CA LEU A 24 15.20 9.71 -15.82
C LEU A 24 16.53 9.32 -15.16
N ALA A 25 17.02 8.11 -15.42
CA ALA A 25 18.31 7.65 -14.90
C ALA A 25 19.47 8.56 -15.35
N VAL A 26 19.48 8.96 -16.62
CA VAL A 26 20.48 9.89 -17.17
C VAL A 26 20.33 11.28 -16.58
N LEU A 27 19.09 11.79 -16.45
CA LEU A 27 18.81 13.11 -15.91
C LEU A 27 19.23 13.25 -14.43
N VAL A 28 18.89 12.26 -13.60
CA VAL A 28 19.21 12.26 -12.17
C VAL A 28 20.69 11.93 -11.92
N GLY A 29 21.26 11.04 -12.73
CA GLY A 29 22.61 10.54 -12.54
C GLY A 29 22.78 9.74 -11.25
N ASN A 30 24.03 9.42 -10.89
CA ASN A 30 24.39 8.75 -9.63
C ASN A 30 23.52 7.53 -9.28
N ARG A 31 23.34 6.62 -10.24
CA ARG A 31 22.57 5.37 -10.06
C ARG A 31 22.86 4.63 -8.73
N PRO A 32 24.11 4.51 -8.25
CA PRO A 32 24.38 3.83 -6.98
C PRO A 32 23.68 4.45 -5.76
N VAL A 33 23.53 5.79 -5.74
CA VAL A 33 22.83 6.48 -4.65
C VAL A 33 21.33 6.22 -4.72
N VAL A 34 20.74 6.29 -5.93
CA VAL A 34 19.31 6.01 -6.13
C VAL A 34 18.97 4.58 -5.76
N GLU A 35 19.81 3.62 -6.18
CA GLU A 35 19.69 2.21 -5.81
C GLU A 35 19.81 2.01 -4.30
N PHE A 36 20.79 2.63 -3.65
CA PHE A 36 20.95 2.57 -2.20
C PHE A 36 19.68 3.07 -1.48
N VAL A 37 19.15 4.24 -1.87
CA VAL A 37 17.93 4.80 -1.28
C VAL A 37 16.74 3.87 -1.52
N HIS A 38 16.60 3.32 -2.73
CA HIS A 38 15.53 2.39 -3.08
C HIS A 38 15.54 1.15 -2.19
N VAL A 39 16.69 0.46 -2.13
CA VAL A 39 16.86 -0.79 -1.38
C VAL A 39 16.61 -0.57 0.11
N TRP A 40 17.23 0.45 0.71
CA TRP A 40 17.06 0.70 2.13
C TRP A 40 15.66 1.19 2.48
N SER A 41 15.01 1.98 1.62
CA SER A 41 13.59 2.32 1.82
C SER A 41 12.71 1.07 1.79
N GLY A 42 12.99 0.14 0.86
CA GLY A 42 12.33 -1.16 0.80
C GLY A 42 12.50 -1.99 2.08
N PHE A 43 13.73 -2.08 2.61
CA PHE A 43 14.00 -2.78 3.87
C PHE A 43 13.39 -2.11 5.11
N LEU A 44 13.20 -0.80 5.08
CA LEU A 44 12.57 -0.07 6.18
C LEU A 44 11.03 -0.19 6.16
N LEU A 45 10.40 -0.55 5.04
CA LEU A 45 8.93 -0.64 4.92
C LEU A 45 8.24 -1.50 6.00
N PRO A 46 8.76 -2.67 6.40
CA PRO A 46 8.14 -3.47 7.46
C PRO A 46 8.23 -2.83 8.84
N ILE A 47 9.19 -1.94 9.10
CA ILE A 47 9.46 -1.43 10.44
C ILE A 47 8.27 -0.67 11.04
N PRO A 48 7.65 0.33 10.36
CA PRO A 48 6.45 0.98 10.89
C PRO A 48 5.28 0.03 11.14
N LEU A 49 5.15 -1.04 10.34
CA LEU A 49 4.09 -2.05 10.48
C LEU A 49 4.31 -2.90 11.73
N ILE A 50 5.55 -3.37 11.94
CA ILE A 50 5.95 -4.15 13.12
C ILE A 50 5.80 -3.30 14.39
N LEU A 51 6.26 -2.05 14.38
CA LEU A 51 6.09 -1.14 15.51
C LEU A 51 4.61 -0.86 15.78
N GLY A 52 3.81 -0.73 14.72
CA GLY A 52 2.35 -0.62 14.83
C GLY A 52 1.74 -1.81 15.56
N ALA A 53 2.21 -3.03 15.30
CA ALA A 53 1.70 -4.28 15.88
C ALA A 53 1.76 -4.34 17.42
N VAL A 54 2.62 -3.53 18.04
CA VAL A 54 2.67 -3.36 19.51
C VAL A 54 1.39 -2.71 20.04
N SER A 55 0.76 -1.81 19.27
CA SER A 55 -0.47 -1.13 19.66
C SER A 55 -1.70 -2.06 19.60
N ARG A 56 -2.44 -2.14 20.70
CA ARG A 56 -3.72 -2.88 20.75
C ARG A 56 -4.74 -2.33 19.74
N SER A 57 -4.83 -1.00 19.61
CA SER A 57 -5.74 -0.37 18.66
C SER A 57 -5.42 -0.80 17.23
N TYR A 58 -4.14 -0.81 16.87
CA TYR A 58 -3.71 -1.23 15.54
C TYR A 58 -3.99 -2.71 15.28
N ARG A 59 -3.75 -3.59 16.26
CA ARG A 59 -4.09 -5.02 16.12
C ARG A 59 -5.59 -5.25 15.92
N THR A 60 -6.44 -4.51 16.64
CA THR A 60 -7.90 -4.58 16.44
C THR A 60 -8.29 -4.13 15.03
N ASP A 61 -7.68 -3.05 14.53
CA ASP A 61 -7.94 -2.57 13.17
C ASP A 61 -7.42 -3.52 12.09
N LEU A 62 -6.26 -4.14 12.29
CA LEU A 62 -5.77 -5.22 11.42
C LEU A 62 -6.72 -6.41 11.40
N GLY A 63 -7.28 -6.80 12.54
CA GLY A 63 -8.28 -7.87 12.61
C GLY A 63 -9.54 -7.54 11.81
N ARG A 64 -9.98 -6.27 11.83
CA ARG A 64 -11.12 -5.79 11.03
C ARG A 64 -10.79 -5.75 9.54
N LEU A 65 -9.58 -5.33 9.17
CA LEU A 65 -9.11 -5.29 7.78
C LEU A 65 -8.98 -6.70 7.18
N ASN A 66 -8.50 -7.67 7.96
CA ASN A 66 -8.28 -9.04 7.51
C ASN A 66 -9.56 -9.90 7.50
N ARG A 67 -10.68 -9.38 8.02
CA ARG A 67 -11.95 -10.10 8.09
C ARG A 67 -12.92 -9.61 7.03
N PHE A 68 -13.03 -10.38 5.95
CA PHE A 68 -14.09 -10.22 4.94
C PHE A 68 -15.36 -10.93 5.40
N VAL A 69 -16.48 -10.20 5.45
CA VAL A 69 -17.82 -10.70 5.77
C VAL A 69 -18.69 -10.80 4.51
N ALA A 70 -19.86 -11.41 4.61
CA ALA A 70 -20.75 -11.62 3.47
C ALA A 70 -21.13 -10.30 2.77
N ASP A 71 -21.34 -9.22 3.54
CA ASP A 71 -21.71 -7.92 2.99
C ASP A 71 -20.55 -7.25 2.24
N ASP A 72 -19.29 -7.54 2.59
CA ASP A 72 -18.14 -7.06 1.81
C ASP A 72 -18.16 -7.62 0.38
N TRP A 73 -18.52 -8.90 0.23
CA TRP A 73 -18.62 -9.55 -1.07
C TRP A 73 -19.82 -9.06 -1.89
N LYS A 74 -20.94 -8.74 -1.22
CA LYS A 74 -22.08 -8.10 -1.88
C LYS A 74 -21.68 -6.71 -2.39
N TRP A 75 -20.97 -5.94 -1.58
CA TRP A 75 -20.46 -4.62 -1.94
C TRP A 75 -19.51 -4.68 -3.15
N LEU A 76 -18.58 -5.64 -3.19
CA LEU A 76 -17.65 -5.80 -4.31
C LEU A 76 -18.33 -6.21 -5.63
N ARG A 77 -19.44 -6.95 -5.55
CA ARG A 77 -20.20 -7.43 -6.72
C ARG A 77 -21.28 -6.46 -7.19
N SER A 78 -21.71 -5.52 -6.36
CA SER A 78 -22.75 -4.58 -6.74
C SER A 78 -22.19 -3.57 -7.75
N LYS A 79 -22.85 -3.45 -8.92
CA LYS A 79 -22.52 -2.39 -9.90
C LYS A 79 -22.76 -1.00 -9.31
N ALA A 80 -23.70 -0.91 -8.38
CA ALA A 80 -23.92 0.27 -7.58
C ALA A 80 -23.10 0.19 -6.29
N ARG A 81 -21.80 0.49 -6.41
CA ARG A 81 -20.88 0.83 -5.31
C ARG A 81 -21.34 2.02 -4.42
N ARG A 82 -22.62 2.40 -4.55
CA ARG A 82 -23.32 3.59 -4.01
C ARG A 82 -24.76 3.28 -3.53
N LEU A 83 -25.21 2.01 -3.49
CA LEU A 83 -26.51 1.68 -2.88
C LEU A 83 -26.41 1.67 -1.35
N GLY A 84 -26.06 2.83 -0.78
CA GLY A 84 -25.93 3.05 0.66
C GLY A 84 -24.76 2.29 1.30
N ALA A 85 -24.18 2.86 2.35
CA ALA A 85 -23.15 2.21 3.17
C ALA A 85 -23.71 1.07 4.05
N VAL A 86 -24.74 0.34 3.59
CA VAL A 86 -25.36 -0.76 4.36
C VAL A 86 -24.34 -1.88 4.56
N GLY A 87 -24.11 -2.33 5.80
CA GLY A 87 -23.09 -3.33 6.10
C GLY A 87 -21.67 -2.80 6.21
N VAL A 88 -21.45 -1.49 6.17
CA VAL A 88 -20.12 -0.88 6.24
C VAL A 88 -19.79 -0.52 7.69
N GLY A 89 -18.96 -1.35 8.31
CA GLY A 89 -18.29 -1.02 9.58
C GLY A 89 -17.13 -0.03 9.39
N LYS A 90 -16.17 -0.03 10.31
CA LYS A 90 -15.03 0.91 10.29
C LYS A 90 -14.26 0.96 8.96
N PHE A 91 -14.19 -0.16 8.23
CA PHE A 91 -13.57 -0.21 6.91
C PHE A 91 -14.54 -0.83 5.90
N ASN A 92 -14.75 -0.17 4.77
CA ASN A 92 -15.51 -0.73 3.65
C ASN A 92 -14.70 -1.81 2.91
N ALA A 93 -15.38 -2.62 2.11
CA ALA A 93 -14.75 -3.73 1.39
C ALA A 93 -13.62 -3.28 0.44
N GLY A 94 -13.73 -2.09 -0.16
CA GLY A 94 -12.68 -1.49 -0.98
C GLY A 94 -11.42 -1.15 -0.19
N GLN A 95 -11.57 -0.57 1.01
CA GLN A 95 -10.46 -0.29 1.93
C GLN A 95 -9.80 -1.58 2.43
N LYS A 96 -10.59 -2.61 2.74
CA LYS A 96 -10.06 -3.94 3.11
C LYS A 96 -9.25 -4.56 1.97
N LEU A 97 -9.81 -4.57 0.76
CA LEU A 97 -9.14 -5.08 -0.43
C LEU A 97 -7.86 -4.31 -0.74
N ASN A 98 -7.90 -2.97 -0.68
CA ASN A 98 -6.72 -2.14 -0.87
C ASN A 98 -5.64 -2.44 0.18
N GLY A 99 -6.02 -2.60 1.45
CA GLY A 99 -5.12 -2.99 2.52
C GLY A 99 -4.45 -4.35 2.27
N ALA A 100 -5.24 -5.36 1.90
CA ALA A 100 -4.75 -6.70 1.60
C ALA A 100 -3.82 -6.73 0.38
N LEU A 101 -4.20 -6.07 -0.72
CA LEU A 101 -3.38 -5.96 -1.93
C LEU A 101 -2.09 -5.18 -1.68
N SER A 102 -2.14 -4.11 -0.88
CA SER A 102 -0.95 -3.34 -0.51
C SER A 102 0.01 -4.17 0.32
N ALA A 103 -0.48 -4.85 1.36
CA ALA A 103 0.34 -5.70 2.21
C ALA A 103 0.97 -6.87 1.42
N GLY A 104 0.18 -7.55 0.58
CA GLY A 104 0.67 -8.61 -0.29
C GLY A 104 1.73 -8.12 -1.28
N SER A 105 1.50 -6.95 -1.90
CA SER A 105 2.46 -6.36 -2.84
C SER A 105 3.76 -5.99 -2.16
N ILE A 106 3.72 -5.38 -0.97
CA ILE A 106 4.91 -5.05 -0.19
C ILE A 106 5.72 -6.32 0.13
N LEU A 107 5.07 -7.42 0.53
CA LEU A 107 5.74 -8.68 0.81
C LEU A 107 6.40 -9.28 -0.44
N VAL A 108 5.71 -9.28 -1.57
CA VAL A 108 6.26 -9.78 -2.85
C VAL A 108 7.45 -8.92 -3.29
N LEU A 109 7.31 -7.59 -3.28
CA LEU A 109 8.36 -6.65 -3.68
C LEU A 109 9.58 -6.74 -2.76
N LEU A 110 9.38 -6.87 -1.46
CA LEU A 110 10.47 -7.09 -0.51
C LEU A 110 11.18 -8.42 -0.78
N GLY A 111 10.41 -9.50 -0.99
CA GLY A 111 10.96 -10.83 -1.27
C GLY A 111 11.77 -10.87 -2.56
N THR A 112 11.24 -10.33 -3.65
CA THR A 112 11.97 -10.26 -4.92
C THR A 112 13.16 -9.30 -4.85
N GLY A 113 13.02 -8.16 -4.15
CA GLY A 113 14.12 -7.23 -3.90
C GLY A 113 15.28 -7.87 -3.12
N VAL A 114 14.99 -8.69 -2.12
CA VAL A 114 15.99 -9.50 -1.39
C VAL A 114 16.74 -10.44 -2.32
N VAL A 115 16.01 -11.18 -3.18
CA VAL A 115 16.61 -12.12 -4.14
C VAL A 115 17.52 -11.41 -5.15
N MET A 116 17.14 -10.21 -5.59
CA MET A 116 17.91 -9.38 -6.52
C MET A 116 19.14 -8.75 -5.85
N TYR A 117 18.99 -8.23 -4.63
CA TYR A 117 20.05 -7.54 -3.90
C TYR A 117 21.17 -8.50 -3.44
N PHE A 118 20.79 -9.64 -2.83
CA PHE A 118 21.76 -10.66 -2.40
C PHE A 118 22.05 -11.66 -3.52
N SER A 119 22.58 -11.15 -4.63
CA SER A 119 22.80 -11.94 -5.84
C SER A 119 23.72 -13.15 -5.64
N SER A 120 24.61 -13.13 -4.64
CA SER A 120 25.48 -14.26 -4.30
C SER A 120 24.74 -15.44 -3.65
N TRP A 121 23.51 -15.23 -3.16
CA TRP A 121 22.70 -16.26 -2.49
C TRP A 121 21.69 -16.93 -3.43
N SER A 122 21.52 -16.42 -4.65
CA SER A 122 20.46 -16.85 -5.57
C SER A 122 21.00 -17.26 -6.95
N PRO A 123 20.56 -18.41 -7.50
CA PRO A 123 20.85 -18.79 -8.89
C PRO A 123 20.37 -17.73 -9.89
N LEU A 124 20.97 -17.70 -11.07
CA LEU A 124 20.60 -16.73 -12.12
C LEU A 124 19.11 -16.77 -12.47
N ASP A 125 18.54 -17.97 -12.64
CA ASP A 125 17.13 -18.16 -13.00
C ASP A 125 16.17 -17.54 -11.97
N TRP A 126 16.53 -17.62 -10.68
CA TRP A 126 15.74 -17.02 -9.61
C TRP A 126 15.78 -15.50 -9.68
N ARG A 127 16.94 -14.93 -9.99
CA ARG A 127 17.08 -13.47 -10.14
C ARG A 127 16.30 -12.95 -11.34
N ILE A 128 16.32 -13.68 -12.46
CA ILE A 128 15.52 -13.33 -13.65
C ILE A 128 14.03 -13.35 -13.31
N GLY A 129 13.56 -14.43 -12.67
CA GLY A 129 12.18 -14.53 -12.21
C GLY A 129 11.82 -13.43 -11.20
N ALA A 130 12.72 -13.14 -10.26
CA ALA A 130 12.53 -12.09 -9.26
C ALA A 130 12.40 -10.70 -9.90
N THR A 131 13.27 -10.33 -10.85
CA THR A 131 13.16 -9.06 -11.59
C THR A 131 11.82 -8.97 -12.32
N PHE A 132 11.43 -10.02 -13.04
CA PHE A 132 10.14 -10.05 -13.75
C PHE A 132 8.97 -9.85 -12.80
N VAL A 133 8.91 -10.59 -11.69
CA VAL A 133 7.84 -10.45 -10.69
C VAL A 133 7.89 -9.08 -10.02
N HIS A 134 9.08 -8.57 -9.69
CA HIS A 134 9.26 -7.28 -9.05
C HIS A 134 8.70 -6.15 -9.91
N ASP A 135 9.03 -6.12 -11.21
CA ASP A 135 8.61 -5.06 -12.13
C ASP A 135 7.08 -5.04 -12.29
N TRP A 136 6.45 -6.20 -12.47
CA TRP A 136 4.99 -6.29 -12.62
C TRP A 136 4.24 -5.92 -11.34
N PHE A 137 4.74 -6.37 -10.18
CA PHE A 137 4.16 -5.96 -8.90
C PHE A 137 4.40 -4.48 -8.61
N ALA A 138 5.55 -3.92 -8.99
CA ALA A 138 5.84 -2.51 -8.79
C ALA A 138 4.89 -1.64 -9.61
N LEU A 139 4.63 -2.03 -10.87
CA LEU A 139 3.65 -1.36 -11.73
C LEU A 139 2.23 -1.46 -11.15
N GLY A 140 1.77 -2.68 -10.82
CA GLY A 140 0.43 -2.91 -10.28
C GLY A 140 0.21 -2.20 -8.94
N PHE A 141 1.20 -2.28 -8.04
CA PHE A 141 1.15 -1.60 -6.75
C PHE A 141 1.22 -0.09 -6.90
N GLY A 142 2.01 0.44 -7.83
CA GLY A 142 2.03 1.87 -8.15
C GLY A 142 0.67 2.39 -8.61
N LEU A 143 -0.02 1.64 -9.47
CA LEU A 143 -1.40 1.96 -9.88
C LEU A 143 -2.38 1.90 -8.72
N LEU A 144 -2.26 0.89 -7.84
CA LEU A 144 -3.08 0.78 -6.63
C LEU A 144 -2.89 1.99 -5.71
N VAL A 145 -1.64 2.39 -5.46
CA VAL A 145 -1.30 3.56 -4.62
C VAL A 145 -1.82 4.85 -5.25
N ALA A 146 -1.65 5.04 -6.56
CA ALA A 146 -2.21 6.20 -7.26
C ALA A 146 -3.75 6.25 -7.16
N GLY A 147 -4.42 5.10 -7.33
CA GLY A 147 -5.86 4.97 -7.12
C GLY A 147 -6.28 5.30 -5.69
N HIS A 148 -5.52 4.84 -4.70
CA HIS A 148 -5.79 5.12 -3.29
C HIS A 148 -5.62 6.61 -2.96
N ILE A 149 -4.56 7.26 -3.41
CA ILE A 149 -4.31 8.70 -3.20
C ILE A 149 -5.41 9.53 -3.87
N THR A 150 -5.75 9.23 -5.12
CA THR A 150 -6.80 9.96 -5.85
C THR A 150 -8.18 9.78 -5.22
N TYR A 151 -8.48 8.60 -4.67
CA TYR A 151 -9.70 8.36 -3.90
C TYR A 151 -9.69 9.17 -2.59
N ALA A 152 -8.60 9.15 -1.83
CA ALA A 152 -8.50 9.88 -0.57
C ALA A 152 -8.61 11.39 -0.75
N TRP A 153 -7.98 11.98 -1.78
CA TRP A 153 -8.05 13.41 -2.05
C TRP A 153 -9.45 13.92 -2.44
N ARG A 154 -10.34 13.03 -2.89
CA ARG A 154 -11.73 13.41 -3.22
C ARG A 154 -12.62 13.51 -1.99
N ASP A 155 -12.15 13.08 -0.83
CA ASP A 155 -12.86 13.14 0.44
C ASP A 155 -12.05 13.94 1.48
N PRO A 156 -12.32 15.26 1.60
CA PRO A 156 -11.63 16.12 2.57
C PRO A 156 -11.80 15.67 4.03
N GLU A 157 -12.93 15.06 4.38
CA GLU A 157 -13.21 14.64 5.74
C GLU A 157 -12.45 13.35 6.08
N ALA A 158 -12.35 12.40 5.14
CA ALA A 158 -11.44 11.27 5.28
C ALA A 158 -9.99 11.75 5.44
N MET A 159 -9.58 12.80 4.72
CA MET A 159 -8.24 13.37 4.87
C MET A 159 -8.01 14.07 6.20
N ARG A 160 -9.04 14.70 6.75
CA ARG A 160 -9.05 15.22 8.11
C ARG A 160 -8.88 14.10 9.14
N GLY A 161 -9.57 12.98 8.96
CA GLY A 161 -9.40 11.77 9.76
C GLY A 161 -7.95 11.28 9.78
N MET A 162 -7.26 11.32 8.64
CA MET A 162 -5.87 10.87 8.51
C MET A 162 -4.83 11.82 9.11
N THR A 163 -5.11 13.12 9.14
CA THR A 163 -4.17 14.16 9.60
C THR A 163 -4.41 14.57 11.04
N GLN A 164 -5.68 14.66 11.46
CA GLN A 164 -6.12 15.14 12.76
C GLN A 164 -6.63 14.01 13.67
N GLY A 165 -6.90 12.81 13.13
CA GLY A 165 -7.38 11.67 13.90
C GLY A 165 -8.87 11.72 14.25
N ALA A 166 -9.63 12.66 13.68
CA ALA A 166 -11.05 12.84 13.93
C ALA A 166 -11.83 13.10 12.63
N VAL A 167 -13.06 12.61 12.58
CA VAL A 167 -14.04 12.86 11.51
C VAL A 167 -15.33 13.37 12.12
N THR A 168 -16.14 14.09 11.34
CA THR A 168 -17.49 14.49 11.76
C THR A 168 -18.38 13.27 11.95
N ARG A 169 -19.33 13.39 12.89
CA ARG A 169 -20.32 12.35 13.14
C ARG A 169 -21.20 12.09 11.91
N GLU A 170 -21.60 13.15 11.21
CA GLU A 170 -22.40 13.06 9.98
C GLU A 170 -21.69 12.24 8.89
N TRP A 171 -20.38 12.46 8.70
CA TRP A 171 -19.60 11.68 7.74
C TRP A 171 -19.50 10.22 8.16
N ALA A 172 -19.29 9.94 9.46
CA ALA A 172 -19.24 8.56 9.96
C ALA A 172 -20.58 7.84 9.76
N GLU A 173 -21.71 8.48 10.05
CA GLU A 173 -23.04 7.91 9.86
C GLU A 173 -23.38 7.67 8.37
N HIS A 174 -22.85 8.48 7.45
CA HIS A 174 -23.07 8.33 6.01
C HIS A 174 -22.17 7.28 5.36
N GLU A 175 -20.86 7.29 5.65
CA GLU A 175 -19.86 6.43 5.00
C GLU A 175 -19.63 5.11 5.74
N HIS A 176 -19.88 5.08 7.06
CA HIS A 176 -19.57 3.97 7.96
C HIS A 176 -20.69 3.74 9.01
N PRO A 177 -21.95 3.49 8.60
CA PRO A 177 -23.10 3.46 9.51
C PRO A 177 -23.07 2.35 10.57
N GLU A 178 -22.21 1.34 10.43
CA GLU A 178 -22.04 0.28 11.44
C GLU A 178 -20.78 0.46 12.31
N TRP A 179 -20.13 1.63 12.26
CA TRP A 179 -18.96 1.98 13.07
C TRP A 179 -19.32 2.83 14.28
#